data_AF-A0A7X8ZEW6-F1
#
_entry.id   AF-A0A7X8ZEW6-F1
#
_cell.length_a   1.000
_cell.length_b   1.000
_cell.length_c   1.000
_cell.angle_alpha   90.00
_cell.angle_beta   90.00
_cell.angle_gamma   90.00
#
_symmetry.space_group_name_H-M   'P 1'
#
loop_
_entity.id
_entity.type
_entity.pdbx_description
1 polymer ?
#
loop_
_entity_poly.entity_id
_entity_poly.type
_entity_poly.pdbx_seq_one_letter_code
_entity_poly.pdbx_strand_id
1 'polypeptide(L)'
;MRTNHTVRLRASGRYASGLLVTQELIDATLALYSGHGSGDFQSQVAQRAGFILTAAHFLRGPAGDGKVQVRNSRFSGTAQGHVAIFGTDIAVLKLDGLAPTAQLPGIAPGQLSPGQHTITHGFGGRSTARVPKQLHGKVLFKVPFAVSR
;
A
#
# COMPACT_ATOMS: atom_id res chain seq x y z
N MET A 1 10.01 14.28 -6.48
CA MET A 1 8.59 14.01 -6.85
C MET A 1 7.77 13.78 -5.59
N ARG A 2 6.60 14.41 -5.44
CA ARG A 2 5.69 14.13 -4.31
C ARG A 2 4.94 12.83 -4.62
N THR A 3 4.99 11.85 -3.73
CA THR A 3 4.32 10.56 -3.93
C THR A 3 2.82 10.68 -3.68
N ASN A 4 2.05 10.27 -4.68
CA ASN A 4 0.58 10.32 -4.64
C ASN A 4 -0.06 8.96 -4.32
N HIS A 5 0.72 7.88 -4.39
CA HIS A 5 0.27 6.51 -4.16
C HIS A 5 0.22 6.12 -2.67
N THR A 6 0.86 6.87 -1.77
CA THR A 6 0.84 6.56 -0.33
C THR A 6 -0.21 7.42 0.36
N VAL A 7 -1.03 6.80 1.20
CA VAL A 7 -2.09 7.45 1.98
C VAL A 7 -1.94 7.15 3.45
N ARG A 8 -2.40 8.08 4.28
CA ARG A 8 -2.53 7.91 5.72
C ARG A 8 -3.93 7.41 6.02
N LEU A 9 -4.00 6.39 6.85
CA LEU A 9 -5.24 5.82 7.36
C LEU A 9 -5.44 6.27 8.79
N ARG A 10 -6.69 6.57 9.16
CA ARG A 10 -7.09 6.84 10.54
C ARG A 10 -8.42 6.18 10.83
N ALA A 11 -8.46 5.38 11.88
CA ALA A 11 -9.68 4.77 12.40
C ALA A 11 -9.55 4.60 13.92
N SER A 12 -10.59 4.95 14.68
CA SER A 12 -10.65 4.72 16.13
C SER A 12 -9.39 5.18 16.90
N GLY A 13 -8.88 6.37 16.55
CA GLY A 13 -7.67 6.96 17.16
C GLY A 13 -6.33 6.37 16.68
N ARG A 14 -6.34 5.29 15.91
CA ARG A 14 -5.15 4.61 15.36
C ARG A 14 -4.78 5.17 14.00
N TYR A 15 -3.50 5.02 13.63
CA TYR A 15 -2.96 5.49 12.37
C TYR A 15 -2.16 4.41 11.67
N ALA A 16 -2.24 4.37 10.35
CA ALA A 16 -1.41 3.51 9.51
C ALA A 16 -1.05 4.19 8.19
N SER A 17 -0.11 3.58 7.49
CA SER A 17 0.19 3.87 6.09
C SER A 17 -0.52 2.87 5.19
N GLY A 18 -1.05 3.36 4.08
CA GLY A 18 -1.66 2.55 3.03
C GLY A 18 -1.04 2.86 1.68
N LEU A 19 -1.05 1.87 0.80
CA LEU A 19 -0.65 1.98 -0.59
C LEU A 19 -1.89 1.87 -1.48
N LEU A 20 -2.13 2.89 -2.30
CA LEU A 20 -3.19 2.87 -3.31
C LEU A 20 -2.88 1.86 -4.40
N VAL A 21 -3.85 1.01 -4.73
CA VAL A 21 -3.73 -0.02 -5.78
C VAL A 21 -5.01 -0.09 -6.63
N THR A 22 -4.87 -0.62 -7.84
CA THR A 22 -5.97 -0.89 -8.79
C THR A 22 -6.06 -2.37 -9.10
N GLN A 23 -7.23 -2.80 -9.57
CA GLN A 23 -7.39 -4.17 -10.07
C GLN A 23 -6.46 -4.40 -11.26
N GLU A 24 -6.33 -3.44 -12.19
CA GLU A 24 -5.46 -3.59 -13.35
C GLU A 24 -3.98 -3.77 -12.98
N LEU A 25 -3.51 -3.09 -11.92
CA LEU A 25 -2.15 -3.28 -11.40
C LEU A 25 -1.94 -4.71 -10.89
N ILE A 26 -2.94 -5.26 -10.21
CA ILE A 26 -2.91 -6.64 -9.70
C ILE A 26 -2.94 -7.62 -10.87
N ASP A 27 -3.85 -7.43 -11.83
CA ASP A 27 -3.99 -8.29 -13.00
C ASP A 27 -2.70 -8.30 -13.86
N ALA A 28 -2.11 -7.12 -14.09
CA ALA A 28 -0.84 -7.01 -14.79
C ALA A 28 0.31 -7.72 -14.05
N THR A 29 0.32 -7.63 -12.72
CA THR A 29 1.30 -8.34 -11.88
C THR A 29 1.09 -9.86 -11.98
N LEU A 30 -0.15 -10.34 -11.89
CA LEU A 30 -0.48 -11.77 -11.96
C LEU A 30 -0.15 -12.40 -13.32
N ALA A 31 -0.37 -11.66 -14.41
CA ALA A 31 -0.02 -12.09 -15.77
C ALA A 31 1.48 -12.36 -15.92
N LEU A 32 2.33 -11.55 -15.27
CA LEU A 32 3.78 -11.73 -15.26
C LEU A 32 4.18 -12.99 -14.47
N TYR A 33 3.56 -13.23 -13.31
CA TYR A 33 3.82 -14.43 -12.51
C TYR A 33 3.36 -15.72 -13.18
N SER A 34 2.30 -15.66 -13.99
CA SER A 34 1.69 -16.84 -14.64
C SER A 34 2.42 -17.24 -15.93
N GLY A 35 3.55 -16.61 -16.26
CA GLY A 35 4.35 -16.93 -17.45
C GLY A 35 3.71 -16.56 -18.78
N HIS A 36 2.59 -15.83 -18.77
CA HIS A 36 1.84 -15.42 -19.98
C HIS A 36 2.22 -14.02 -20.49
N GLY A 37 3.23 -13.38 -19.89
CA GLY A 37 3.67 -12.04 -20.29
C GLY A 37 5.18 -11.93 -20.38
N SER A 38 5.70 -11.84 -21.61
CA SER A 38 7.02 -11.26 -21.91
C SER A 38 6.96 -9.72 -21.98
N GLY A 39 6.00 -9.13 -21.27
CA GLY A 39 5.67 -7.71 -21.35
C GLY A 39 6.62 -6.87 -20.51
N ASP A 40 7.09 -5.78 -21.10
CA ASP A 40 7.84 -4.72 -20.43
C ASP A 40 7.13 -4.36 -19.11
N PHE A 41 7.78 -4.59 -17.96
CA PHE A 41 7.19 -4.31 -16.66
C PHE A 41 6.96 -2.81 -16.56
N GLN A 42 5.73 -2.37 -16.75
CA GLN A 42 5.36 -1.00 -16.40
C GLN A 42 5.47 -0.89 -14.87
N SER A 43 6.64 -0.42 -14.44
CA SER A 43 6.96 -0.19 -13.03
C SER A 43 6.00 0.77 -12.33
N GLN A 44 5.18 1.48 -13.12
CA GLN A 44 4.11 2.33 -12.65
C GLN A 44 2.94 2.33 -13.64
N VAL A 45 1.72 2.40 -13.11
CA VAL A 45 0.49 2.61 -13.90
C VAL A 45 -0.18 3.90 -13.44
N ALA A 46 -0.64 4.73 -14.38
CA ALA A 46 -1.36 5.97 -14.09
C ALA A 46 -2.87 5.74 -14.09
N GLN A 47 -3.45 5.48 -12.92
CA GLN A 47 -4.87 5.12 -12.78
C GLN A 47 -5.51 5.68 -11.51
N ARG A 48 -6.84 5.59 -11.46
CA ARG A 48 -7.65 5.94 -10.28
C ARG A 48 -7.82 4.73 -9.39
N ALA A 49 -7.14 4.72 -8.25
CA ALA A 49 -7.21 3.60 -7.31
C ALA A 49 -8.58 3.47 -6.64
N GLY A 50 -9.10 2.24 -6.58
CA GLY A 50 -10.29 1.86 -5.82
C GLY A 50 -9.99 1.09 -4.53
N PHE A 51 -8.73 0.69 -4.32
CA PHE A 51 -8.32 -0.15 -3.20
C PHE A 51 -7.07 0.38 -2.51
N ILE A 52 -6.87 -0.06 -1.26
CA ILE A 52 -5.69 0.26 -0.45
C ILE A 52 -5.12 -1.03 0.14
N LEU A 53 -3.82 -1.25 -0.01
CA LEU A 53 -3.07 -2.23 0.78
C LEU A 53 -2.58 -1.59 2.08
N THR A 54 -2.76 -2.27 3.21
CA THR A 54 -2.21 -1.86 4.51
C THR A 54 -1.92 -3.07 5.38
N ALA A 55 -1.46 -2.84 6.61
CA ALA A 55 -1.21 -3.91 7.56
C ALA A 55 -2.52 -4.40 8.19
N ALA A 56 -2.74 -5.72 8.25
CA ALA A 56 -3.97 -6.31 8.75
C ALA A 56 -4.21 -5.99 10.23
N HIS A 57 -3.15 -5.93 11.04
CA HIS A 57 -3.25 -5.58 12.46
C HIS A 57 -3.83 -4.18 12.73
N PHE A 58 -3.74 -3.23 11.77
CA PHE A 58 -4.37 -1.92 11.89
C PHE A 58 -5.90 -2.03 11.97
N LEU A 59 -6.48 -2.98 11.25
CA LEU A 59 -7.93 -3.19 11.15
C LEU A 59 -8.48 -4.10 12.25
N ARG A 60 -7.64 -4.63 13.14
CA ARG A 60 -8.14 -5.44 14.26
C ARG A 60 -8.94 -4.58 15.26
N GLY A 61 -10.06 -5.11 15.74
CA GLY A 61 -10.93 -4.45 16.73
C GLY A 61 -11.68 -3.24 16.14
N PRO A 62 -11.94 -2.19 16.95
CA PRO A 62 -12.84 -1.08 16.55
C PRO A 62 -12.40 -0.29 15.31
N ALA A 63 -11.17 -0.47 14.84
CA ALA A 63 -10.68 0.15 13.62
C ALA A 63 -11.20 -0.55 12.34
N GLY A 64 -11.47 -1.86 12.40
CA GLY A 64 -12.01 -2.64 11.28
C GLY A 64 -13.52 -2.57 11.13
N ASP A 65 -14.24 -2.34 12.23
CA ASP A 65 -15.71 -2.30 12.26
C ASP A 65 -16.27 -0.95 11.76
N GLY A 66 -15.41 0.05 11.60
CA GLY A 66 -15.81 1.43 11.29
C GLY A 66 -15.30 1.94 9.94
N LYS A 67 -15.69 3.18 9.62
CA LYS A 67 -15.15 3.91 8.47
C LYS A 67 -13.71 4.32 8.74
N VAL A 68 -12.84 4.04 7.77
CA VAL A 68 -11.42 4.45 7.79
C VAL A 68 -11.28 5.76 7.03
N GLN A 69 -10.77 6.80 7.69
CA GLN A 69 -10.42 8.05 7.02
C GLN A 69 -9.12 7.87 6.23
N VAL A 70 -9.14 8.26 4.96
CA VAL A 70 -8.00 8.13 4.05
C VAL A 70 -7.55 9.52 3.61
N ARG A 71 -6.25 9.81 3.73
CA ARG A 71 -5.74 11.14 3.37
C ARG A 71 -4.29 11.15 2.90
N ASN A 72 -4.00 11.96 1.89
CA ASN A 72 -2.63 12.42 1.59
C ASN A 72 -2.66 13.92 1.22
N SER A 73 -1.62 14.41 0.56
CA SER A 73 -1.50 15.82 0.19
C SER A 73 -2.48 16.28 -0.92
N ARG A 74 -3.06 15.34 -1.69
CA ARG A 74 -3.89 15.61 -2.88
C ARG A 74 -5.26 14.93 -2.85
N PHE A 75 -5.51 14.08 -1.87
CA PHE A 75 -6.71 13.26 -1.77
C PHE A 75 -7.16 13.18 -0.31
N SER A 76 -8.47 13.25 -0.10
CA SER A 76 -9.14 12.95 1.16
C SER A 76 -10.40 12.15 0.83
N GLY A 77 -10.64 11.09 1.57
CA GLY A 77 -11.81 10.24 1.37
C GLY A 77 -12.00 9.28 2.54
N THR A 78 -12.86 8.29 2.33
CA THR A 78 -13.15 7.23 3.28
C THR A 78 -13.05 5.87 2.61
N ALA A 79 -12.79 4.85 3.41
CA ALA A 79 -12.78 3.46 3.02
C ALA A 79 -13.61 2.65 4.02
N GLN A 80 -14.35 1.67 3.51
CA GLN A 80 -15.13 0.74 4.29
C GLN A 80 -15.15 -0.62 3.59
N GLY A 81 -15.24 -1.69 4.39
CA GLY A 81 -15.09 -3.04 3.89
C GLY A 81 -13.62 -3.38 3.66
N HIS A 82 -13.20 -4.51 4.23
CA HIS A 82 -11.84 -4.95 4.16
C HIS A 82 -11.76 -6.48 4.18
N VAL A 83 -10.64 -7.00 3.67
CA VAL A 83 -10.29 -8.41 3.79
C VAL A 83 -8.84 -8.52 4.22
N ALA A 84 -8.58 -9.37 5.22
CA ALA A 84 -7.23 -9.74 5.61
C ALA A 84 -6.79 -10.95 4.80
N ILE A 85 -5.57 -10.91 4.27
CA ILE A 85 -5.00 -12.04 3.52
C ILE A 85 -4.50 -13.06 4.53
N PHE A 86 -5.10 -14.24 4.51
CA PHE A 86 -4.78 -15.33 5.43
C PHE A 86 -3.28 -15.67 5.44
N GLY A 87 -2.73 -15.92 6.62
CA GLY A 87 -1.30 -16.25 6.80
C GLY A 87 -0.35 -15.06 6.64
N THR A 88 -0.86 -13.84 6.45
CA THR A 88 -0.05 -12.63 6.33
C THR A 88 -0.56 -11.51 7.22
N ASP A 89 0.25 -10.46 7.41
CA ASP A 89 -0.19 -9.21 8.03
C ASP A 89 -0.60 -8.16 6.97
N ILE A 90 -1.15 -8.61 5.83
CA ILE A 90 -1.61 -7.73 4.75
C ILE A 90 -3.14 -7.72 4.74
N ALA A 91 -3.73 -6.53 4.58
CA ALA A 91 -5.14 -6.36 4.34
C ALA A 91 -5.41 -5.44 3.15
N VAL A 92 -6.53 -5.68 2.48
CA VAL A 92 -7.06 -4.86 1.40
C VAL A 92 -8.29 -4.12 1.91
N LEU A 93 -8.32 -2.80 1.76
CA LEU A 93 -9.51 -1.98 2.01
C LEU A 93 -10.10 -1.51 0.69
N LYS A 94 -11.43 -1.41 0.64
CA LYS A 94 -12.15 -0.78 -0.46
C LYS A 94 -12.39 0.70 -0.15
N LEU A 95 -12.04 1.59 -1.08
CA LEU A 95 -12.40 2.99 -0.99
C LEU A 95 -13.88 3.19 -1.31
N ASP A 96 -14.53 4.14 -0.62
CA ASP A 96 -15.95 4.49 -0.91
C ASP A 96 -16.11 5.21 -2.26
N GLY A 97 -15.01 5.70 -2.83
CA GLY A 97 -14.94 6.28 -4.17
C GLY A 97 -13.52 6.19 -4.74
N LEU A 98 -13.36 6.52 -6.02
CA LEU A 98 -12.06 6.41 -6.67
C LEU A 98 -11.12 7.56 -6.29
N ALA A 99 -9.88 7.23 -5.95
CA ALA A 99 -8.81 8.21 -5.79
C ALA A 99 -8.55 8.97 -7.11
N PRO A 100 -7.95 10.17 -7.07
CA PRO A 100 -7.46 10.86 -8.26
C PRO A 100 -6.45 9.99 -9.03
N THR A 101 -6.34 10.23 -10.34
CA THR A 101 -5.33 9.54 -11.16
C THR A 101 -3.94 9.82 -10.61
N ALA A 102 -3.20 8.76 -10.33
CA ALA A 102 -1.85 8.83 -9.80
C ALA A 102 -0.98 7.73 -10.41
N GLN A 103 0.33 7.98 -10.47
CA GLN A 103 1.31 6.92 -10.70
C GLN A 103 1.33 6.01 -9.48
N LEU A 104 0.90 4.76 -9.68
CA LEU A 104 0.89 3.71 -8.68
C LEU A 104 2.11 2.81 -8.89
N PRO A 105 2.90 2.51 -7.85
CA PRO A 105 4.07 1.65 -8.00
C PRO A 105 3.63 0.21 -8.30
N GLY A 106 4.32 -0.42 -9.25
CA GLY A 106 4.19 -1.83 -9.56
C GLY A 106 4.56 -2.73 -8.38
N ILE A 107 4.07 -3.97 -8.42
CA ILE A 107 4.50 -5.03 -7.52
C ILE A 107 5.69 -5.72 -8.16
N ALA A 108 6.82 -5.78 -7.46
CA ALA A 108 8.03 -6.40 -7.99
C ALA A 108 7.80 -7.91 -8.21
N PRO A 109 8.16 -8.47 -9.38
CA PRO A 109 7.97 -9.90 -9.66
C PRO A 109 8.99 -10.78 -8.92
N GLY A 110 10.14 -10.23 -8.56
CA GLY A 110 11.26 -10.95 -7.94
C GLY A 110 11.34 -10.81 -6.43
N GLN A 111 12.08 -11.73 -5.81
CA GLN A 111 12.48 -11.59 -4.40
C GLN A 111 13.51 -10.47 -4.25
N LEU A 112 13.53 -9.86 -3.07
CA LEU A 112 14.53 -8.87 -2.69
C LEU A 112 15.90 -9.54 -2.49
N SER A 113 16.95 -8.94 -3.04
CA SER A 113 18.34 -9.42 -2.91
C SER A 113 19.13 -8.59 -1.91
N PRO A 114 20.07 -9.17 -1.13
CA PRO A 114 21.01 -8.41 -0.32
C PRO A 114 21.72 -7.31 -1.13
N GLY A 115 21.89 -6.14 -0.52
CA GLY A 115 22.49 -4.95 -1.14
C GLY A 115 21.53 -4.10 -1.98
N GLN A 116 20.34 -4.61 -2.33
CA GLN A 116 19.36 -3.86 -3.13
C GLN A 116 18.88 -2.62 -2.39
N HIS A 117 18.81 -1.48 -3.09
CA HIS A 117 18.33 -0.22 -2.53
C HIS A 117 16.81 -0.25 -2.33
N THR A 118 16.35 0.28 -1.21
CA THR A 118 14.93 0.36 -0.85
C THR A 118 14.53 1.79 -0.52
N ILE A 119 13.33 2.20 -0.92
CA ILE A 119 12.71 3.45 -0.47
C ILE A 119 11.39 3.11 0.22
N THR A 120 11.32 3.35 1.53
CA THR A 120 10.10 3.17 2.32
C THR A 120 9.32 4.48 2.39
N HIS A 121 8.02 4.42 2.12
CA HIS A 121 7.12 5.57 2.18
C HIS A 121 6.14 5.41 3.34
N GLY A 122 6.04 6.40 4.22
CA GLY A 122 5.10 6.31 5.34
C GLY A 122 4.92 7.60 6.13
N PHE A 123 3.97 7.61 7.05
CA PHE A 123 3.61 8.80 7.83
C PHE A 123 4.17 8.80 9.27
N GLY A 124 4.82 7.69 9.68
CA GLY A 124 5.51 7.59 10.97
C GLY A 124 4.62 7.86 12.19
N GLY A 125 3.34 7.49 12.14
CA GLY A 125 2.39 7.64 13.25
C GLY A 125 1.96 9.08 13.58
N ARG A 126 2.39 10.09 12.82
CA ARG A 126 2.05 11.50 13.09
C ARG A 126 0.59 11.80 12.76
N SER A 127 -0.16 12.28 13.75
CA SER A 127 -1.61 12.58 13.64
C SER A 127 -1.96 13.71 12.68
N THR A 128 -1.00 14.55 12.28
CA THR A 128 -1.20 15.69 11.38
C THR A 128 -0.47 15.57 10.04
N ALA A 129 0.32 14.51 9.83
CA ALA A 129 1.13 14.38 8.61
C ALA A 129 0.24 14.20 7.36
N ARG A 130 0.50 15.04 6.35
CA ARG A 130 -0.20 15.01 5.04
C ARG A 130 0.71 14.55 3.91
N VAL A 131 2.02 14.55 4.13
CA VAL A 131 3.03 14.13 3.16
C VAL A 131 3.77 12.93 3.73
N PRO A 132 3.91 11.82 2.99
CA PRO A 132 4.70 10.68 3.45
C PRO A 132 6.19 11.07 3.50
N LYS A 133 6.88 10.62 4.55
CA LYS A 133 8.33 10.64 4.62
C LYS A 133 8.90 9.50 3.80
N GLN A 134 10.00 9.76 3.12
CA GLN A 134 10.82 8.75 2.46
C GLN A 134 11.98 8.35 3.38
N LEU A 135 12.18 7.05 3.53
CA LEU A 135 13.34 6.48 4.21
C LEU A 135 14.09 5.63 3.20
N HIS A 136 15.35 5.98 2.97
CA HIS A 136 16.25 5.23 2.10
C HIS A 136 16.96 4.16 2.92
N GLY A 137 17.13 2.99 2.32
CA GLY A 137 17.78 1.86 2.95
C GLY A 137 18.37 0.91 1.93
N LYS A 138 18.92 -0.19 2.46
CA LYS A 138 19.39 -1.33 1.69
C LYS A 138 18.86 -2.61 2.32
N VAL A 139 18.52 -3.59 1.49
CA VAL A 139 18.23 -4.95 1.93
C VAL A 139 19.51 -5.53 2.52
N LEU A 140 19.49 -5.93 3.79
CA LEU A 140 20.63 -6.57 4.42
C LEU A 140 20.56 -8.09 4.23
N PHE A 141 19.45 -8.69 4.65
CA PHE A 141 19.17 -10.11 4.53
C PHE A 141 17.67 -10.35 4.62
N LYS A 142 17.22 -11.51 4.15
CA LYS A 142 15.84 -11.97 4.30
C LYS A 142 15.68 -12.61 5.68
N VAL A 143 14.69 -12.16 6.45
CA VAL A 143 14.28 -12.85 7.67
C VAL A 143 13.22 -13.90 7.34
N PRO A 144 13.31 -15.13 7.90
CA PRO A 144 12.37 -16.21 7.60
C PRO A 144 11.00 -16.05 8.29
N PHE A 145 10.82 -15.02 9.11
CA PHE A 145 9.59 -14.71 9.83
C PHE A 145 9.26 -13.22 9.73
N ALA A 146 7.97 -12.90 9.73
CA ALA A 146 7.50 -11.51 9.75
C ALA A 146 7.63 -10.92 11.16
N VAL A 147 8.39 -9.83 11.28
CA VAL A 147 8.49 -9.06 12.53
C VAL A 147 7.68 -7.78 12.35
N SER A 148 6.59 -7.63 13.10
CA SER A 148 5.81 -6.40 13.21
C SER A 148 6.08 -5.77 14.59
N ARG A 149 6.21 -4.43 14.66
CA ARG A 149 6.39 -3.67 15.90
C ARG A 149 5.15 -2.82 16.16
#